data_AF-A0A7R9DVH9-F1
#
_entry.id   AF-A0A7R9DVH9-F1
#
_cell.length_a   1.000
_cell.length_b   1.000
_cell.length_c   1.000
_cell.angle_alpha   90.00
_cell.angle_beta   90.00
_cell.angle_gamma   90.00
#
_symmetry.space_group_name_H-M   'P 1'
#
loop_
_entity.id
_entity.type
_entity.pdbx_description
1 polymer ?
#
loop_
_entity_poly.entity_id
_entity_poly.type
_entity_poly.pdbx_seq_one_letter_code
_entity_poly.pdbx_strand_id
1 'polypeptide(L)'
;MKVYWPSHSSHQCETTHWDHPKMMELMNSLSDLNEVRFSAYRTSMKLRTVQKQLCMDLLSLSAAVESFDSHGLRAQNDKLIDVPDMVTVLASLYETIAADNPSLVNVPLCLDLAINWLLNVYDRWVT
;
A
#
# COMPACT_ATOMS: atom_id res chain seq x y z
N MET A 1 20.75 -3.78 -3.30
CA MET A 1 20.79 -2.34 -3.00
C MET A 1 19.68 -2.08 -1.99
N LYS A 2 20.02 -1.91 -0.71
CA LYS A 2 19.05 -1.89 0.41
C LYS A 2 18.56 -0.45 0.59
N VAL A 3 17.27 -0.22 0.42
CA VAL A 3 16.61 1.06 0.77
C VAL A 3 16.50 1.11 2.29
N TYR A 4 17.15 2.09 2.90
CA TYR A 4 17.15 2.32 4.34
C TYR A 4 15.84 2.97 4.76
N TRP A 5 15.05 2.32 5.64
CA TRP A 5 14.13 3.01 6.55
C TRP A 5 14.60 2.77 7.99
N PRO A 6 14.51 3.75 8.91
CA PRO A 6 15.02 3.58 10.26
C PRO A 6 14.20 2.52 10.99
N SER A 7 14.89 1.50 11.49
CA SER A 7 14.36 0.45 12.35
C SER A 7 13.63 1.05 13.56
N HIS A 8 12.32 0.80 13.68
CA HIS A 8 11.63 0.95 14.96
C HIS A 8 11.93 -0.32 15.78
N SER A 9 13.10 -0.34 16.41
CA SER A 9 13.50 -1.42 17.31
C SER A 9 12.57 -1.43 18.53
N SER A 10 11.66 -2.39 18.57
CA SER A 10 10.96 -2.77 19.80
C SER A 10 12.00 -3.33 20.78
N HIS A 11 12.38 -2.55 21.80
CA HIS A 11 13.39 -2.91 22.81
C HIS A 11 13.03 -4.10 23.73
N GLN A 12 12.11 -4.99 23.34
CA GLN A 12 11.67 -6.13 24.15
C GLN A 12 11.71 -7.50 23.45
N CYS A 13 11.88 -7.58 22.12
CA CYS A 13 12.05 -8.84 21.42
C CYS A 13 13.00 -8.63 20.24
N GLU A 14 14.11 -9.36 20.21
CA GLU A 14 15.12 -9.39 19.15
C GLU A 14 14.57 -9.99 17.85
N THR A 15 13.57 -9.35 17.26
CA THR A 15 12.92 -9.77 16.02
C THR A 15 12.82 -8.56 15.10
N THR A 16 13.67 -8.53 14.07
CA THR A 16 13.57 -7.59 12.95
C THR A 16 12.29 -7.88 12.18
N HIS A 17 11.28 -7.00 12.32
CA HIS A 17 10.08 -7.03 11.51
C HIS A 17 10.21 -5.95 10.42
N TRP A 18 10.12 -6.37 9.16
CA TRP A 18 10.20 -5.47 8.00
C TRP A 18 8.86 -4.79 7.70
N ASP A 19 7.77 -5.31 8.27
CA ASP A 19 6.44 -4.76 8.14
C ASP A 19 6.18 -3.60 9.11
N HIS A 20 5.59 -2.53 8.59
CA HIS A 20 5.07 -1.45 9.42
C HIS A 20 4.07 -2.01 10.46
N PRO A 21 4.10 -1.61 11.75
CA PRO A 21 3.21 -2.16 12.79
C PRO A 21 1.72 -2.11 12.42
N LYS A 22 1.28 -1.01 11.80
CA LYS A 22 -0.09 -0.89 11.28
C LYS A 22 -0.42 -1.85 10.13
N MET A 23 0.57 -2.27 9.33
CA MET A 23 0.36 -3.33 8.35
C MET A 23 0.14 -4.67 9.05
N MET A 24 0.92 -4.98 10.09
CA MET A 24 0.71 -6.20 10.87
C MET A 24 -0.67 -6.21 11.54
N GLU A 25 -1.09 -5.08 12.13
CA GLU A 25 -2.45 -4.92 12.67
C GLU A 25 -3.53 -5.11 11.60
N LEU A 26 -3.33 -4.52 10.41
CA LEU A 26 -4.23 -4.72 9.27
C LEU A 26 -4.31 -6.20 8.90
N MET A 27 -3.19 -6.86 8.66
CA MET A 27 -3.15 -8.27 8.28
C MET A 27 -3.78 -9.18 9.34
N ASN A 28 -3.57 -8.88 10.63
CA ASN A 28 -4.23 -9.58 11.73
C ASN A 28 -5.75 -9.37 11.72
N SER A 29 -6.24 -8.14 11.49
CA SER A 29 -7.67 -7.87 11.39
C SER A 29 -8.36 -8.60 10.23
N LEU A 30 -7.62 -8.95 9.17
CA LEU A 30 -8.15 -9.75 8.06
C LEU A 30 -8.43 -11.20 8.46
N SER A 31 -7.88 -11.68 9.58
CA SER A 31 -8.12 -13.04 10.07
C SER A 31 -9.56 -13.24 10.56
N ASP A 32 -10.21 -12.18 11.05
CA ASP A 32 -11.62 -12.19 11.46
C ASP A 32 -12.57 -12.57 10.31
N LEU A 33 -12.13 -12.36 9.07
CA LEU A 33 -12.89 -12.70 7.87
C LEU A 33 -12.71 -14.16 7.44
N ASN A 34 -11.90 -14.97 8.13
CA ASN A 34 -11.64 -16.36 7.76
C ASN A 34 -12.89 -17.25 7.85
N GLU A 35 -13.81 -16.94 8.76
CA GLU A 35 -15.06 -17.68 8.97
C GLU A 35 -16.10 -17.47 7.86
N VAL A 36 -15.87 -16.53 6.94
CA VAL A 36 -16.77 -16.32 5.80
C VAL A 36 -16.76 -17.55 4.90
N ARG A 37 -17.88 -18.28 4.87
CA ARG A 37 -18.07 -19.56 4.17
C ARG A 37 -17.63 -19.53 2.70
N PHE A 38 -18.07 -18.52 1.96
CA PHE A 38 -17.80 -18.42 0.53
C PHE A 38 -16.45 -17.74 0.28
N SER A 39 -15.55 -18.45 -0.41
CA SER A 39 -14.19 -17.96 -0.68
C SER A 39 -14.15 -16.65 -1.45
N ALA A 40 -15.03 -16.46 -2.45
CA ALA A 40 -15.11 -15.22 -3.21
C ALA A 40 -15.47 -14.03 -2.32
N TYR A 41 -16.50 -14.16 -1.49
CA TYR A 41 -16.90 -13.10 -0.55
C TYR A 41 -15.80 -12.82 0.48
N ARG A 42 -15.14 -13.86 1.00
CA ARG A 42 -14.00 -13.72 1.91
C ARG A 42 -12.88 -12.89 1.28
N THR A 43 -12.45 -13.25 0.08
CA THR A 43 -11.40 -12.51 -0.64
C THR A 43 -11.83 -11.08 -0.94
N SER A 44 -13.05 -10.87 -1.43
CA SER A 44 -13.58 -9.53 -1.70
C SER A 44 -13.64 -8.66 -0.45
N MET A 45 -14.07 -9.21 0.69
CA MET A 45 -14.10 -8.48 1.95
C MET A 45 -12.69 -8.12 2.43
N LYS A 46 -11.73 -9.06 2.34
CA LYS A 46 -10.33 -8.79 2.68
C LYS A 46 -9.75 -7.67 1.81
N LEU A 47 -9.95 -7.75 0.49
CA LEU A 47 -9.51 -6.72 -0.45
C LEU A 47 -10.17 -5.36 -0.16
N ARG A 48 -11.47 -5.34 0.18
CA ARG A 48 -12.17 -4.11 0.54
C ARG A 48 -11.62 -3.49 1.81
N THR A 49 -11.28 -4.28 2.83
CA THR A 49 -10.65 -3.79 4.06
C THR A 49 -9.28 -3.20 3.78
N VAL A 50 -8.45 -3.89 2.99
CA VAL A 50 -7.13 -3.40 2.56
C VAL A 50 -7.26 -2.09 1.78
N GLN A 51 -8.17 -2.03 0.80
CA GLN A 51 -8.41 -0.85 -0.02
C GLN A 51 -8.76 0.38 0.83
N LYS A 52 -9.65 0.22 1.83
CA LYS A 52 -10.06 1.29 2.75
C LYS A 52 -8.93 1.78 3.65
N GLN A 53 -8.16 0.85 4.21
CA GLN A 53 -7.04 1.19 5.10
C GLN A 53 -5.90 1.89 4.37
N LEU A 54 -5.76 1.60 3.08
CA LEU A 54 -4.84 2.29 2.18
C LEU A 54 -5.43 3.57 1.58
N CYS A 55 -6.67 3.96 1.91
CA CYS A 55 -7.40 5.09 1.32
C CYS A 55 -7.52 5.05 -0.22
N MET A 56 -7.27 3.90 -0.85
CA MET A 56 -7.37 3.74 -2.31
C MET A 56 -8.82 3.71 -2.81
N ASP A 57 -9.79 3.55 -1.92
CA ASP A 57 -11.21 3.64 -2.27
C ASP A 57 -11.68 5.07 -2.52
N LEU A 58 -10.87 6.07 -2.17
CA LEU A 58 -11.12 7.48 -2.45
C LEU A 58 -10.54 7.93 -3.82
N LEU A 59 -9.70 7.11 -4.44
CA LEU A 59 -9.06 7.42 -5.72
C LEU A 59 -10.05 7.22 -6.87
N SER A 60 -10.30 8.27 -7.63
CA SER A 60 -11.07 8.17 -8.88
C SER A 60 -10.23 7.54 -9.99
N LEU A 61 -10.88 6.82 -10.91
CA LEU A 61 -10.19 6.22 -12.05
C LEU A 61 -9.53 7.28 -12.95
N SER A 62 -10.17 8.44 -13.16
CA SER A 62 -9.61 9.54 -13.94
C SER A 62 -8.33 10.08 -13.33
N ALA A 63 -8.32 10.33 -12.00
CA ALA A 63 -7.13 10.80 -11.30
C ALA A 63 -5.99 9.78 -11.35
N ALA A 64 -6.31 8.48 -11.26
CA ALA A 64 -5.31 7.41 -11.39
C ALA A 64 -4.66 7.41 -12.78
N VAL A 65 -5.46 7.52 -13.84
CA VAL A 65 -4.97 7.57 -15.23
C VAL A 65 -4.10 8.80 -15.45
N GLU A 66 -4.56 9.98 -15.00
CA GLU A 66 -3.81 11.23 -15.15
C GLU A 66 -2.46 11.20 -14.40
N SER A 67 -2.42 10.60 -13.21
CA SER A 67 -1.16 10.43 -12.47
C SER A 67 -0.21 9.45 -13.16
N PHE A 68 -0.69 8.32 -13.66
CA PHE A 68 0.18 7.41 -14.43
C PHE A 68 0.69 8.06 -15.73
N ASP A 69 -0.15 8.85 -16.40
CA ASP A 69 0.23 9.61 -17.59
C ASP A 69 1.30 10.68 -17.26
N SER A 70 1.15 11.41 -16.16
CA SER A 70 2.11 12.46 -15.73
C SER A 70 3.49 11.89 -15.36
N HIS A 71 3.53 10.66 -14.85
CA HIS A 71 4.76 9.92 -14.60
C HIS A 71 5.28 9.12 -15.82
N GLY A 72 4.66 9.28 -16.98
CA GLY A 72 5.09 8.65 -18.22
C GLY A 72 4.93 7.12 -18.23
N LEU A 73 4.01 6.58 -17.41
CA LEU A 73 3.74 5.14 -17.32
C LEU A 73 2.67 4.68 -18.31
N ARG A 74 2.04 5.61 -19.03
CA ARG A 74 1.03 5.29 -20.04
C ARG A 74 1.58 4.35 -21.10
N ALA A 75 0.89 3.23 -21.31
CA ALA A 75 1.26 2.21 -22.30
C ALA A 75 2.68 1.62 -22.12
N GLN A 76 3.28 1.75 -20.93
CA GLN A 76 4.58 1.17 -20.57
C GLN A 76 4.43 0.00 -19.60
N ASN A 77 3.52 -0.94 -19.90
CA ASN A 77 3.19 -2.04 -18.98
C ASN A 77 4.35 -3.03 -18.75
N ASP A 78 5.33 -3.09 -19.65
CA ASP A 78 6.52 -3.94 -19.52
C ASP A 78 7.67 -3.25 -18.78
N LYS A 79 7.53 -1.96 -18.43
CA LYS A 79 8.56 -1.22 -17.72
C LYS A 79 8.60 -1.66 -16.25
N LEU A 80 9.77 -2.10 -15.79
CA LEU A 80 10.03 -2.30 -14.38
C LEU A 80 10.15 -0.95 -13.67
N ILE A 81 9.47 -0.82 -12.53
CA ILE A 81 9.49 0.36 -11.67
C ILE A 81 10.25 -0.03 -10.41
N ASP A 82 11.26 0.75 -10.04
CA ASP A 82 12.00 0.53 -8.80
C ASP A 82 11.29 1.20 -7.60
N VAL A 83 11.78 0.94 -6.39
CA VAL A 83 11.14 1.47 -5.17
C VAL A 83 11.08 3.01 -5.16
N PRO A 84 12.15 3.77 -5.53
CA PRO A 84 12.09 5.23 -5.64
C PRO A 84 11.04 5.75 -6.62
N ASP A 85 10.94 5.16 -7.82
CA ASP A 85 9.93 5.55 -8.81
C ASP A 85 8.52 5.24 -8.28
N MET A 86 8.32 4.09 -7.63
CA MET A 86 7.05 3.71 -7.01
C MET A 86 6.65 4.69 -5.89
N VAL A 87 7.60 5.09 -5.04
CA VAL A 87 7.39 6.11 -3.99
C VAL A 87 6.89 7.41 -4.64
N THR A 88 7.53 7.85 -5.71
CA THR A 88 7.20 9.11 -6.40
C THR A 88 5.79 9.09 -6.98
N VAL A 89 5.43 8.01 -7.66
CA VAL A 89 4.09 7.84 -8.27
C VAL A 89 3.00 7.77 -7.20
N LEU A 90 3.20 6.96 -6.17
CA LEU A 90 2.23 6.81 -5.08
C LEU A 90 2.09 8.09 -4.25
N ALA A 91 3.18 8.85 -4.04
CA ALA A 91 3.12 10.13 -3.34
C ALA A 91 2.22 11.13 -4.10
N SER A 92 2.38 11.25 -5.42
CA SER A 92 1.52 12.11 -6.25
C SER A 92 0.04 11.70 -6.19
N LEU A 93 -0.23 10.39 -6.21
CA LEU A 93 -1.59 9.87 -6.04
C LEU A 93 -2.17 10.25 -4.68
N TYR A 94 -1.43 10.03 -3.59
CA TYR A 94 -1.90 10.32 -2.25
C TYR A 94 -2.04 11.81 -1.95
N GLU A 95 -1.19 12.66 -2.52
CA GLU A 95 -1.36 14.12 -2.48
C GLU A 95 -2.65 14.55 -3.16
N THR A 96 -2.98 13.94 -4.30
CA THR A 96 -4.25 14.19 -5.01
C THR A 96 -5.45 13.76 -4.16
N ILE A 97 -5.41 12.55 -3.59
CA ILE A 97 -6.50 12.06 -2.72
C ILE A 97 -6.64 12.95 -1.47
N ALA A 98 -5.53 13.38 -0.87
CA ALA A 98 -5.52 14.24 0.32
C ALA A 98 -6.02 15.66 0.02
N ALA A 99 -5.77 16.19 -1.18
CA ALA A 99 -6.32 17.48 -1.60
C ALA A 99 -7.85 17.45 -1.62
N ASP A 100 -8.44 16.35 -2.08
CA ASP A 100 -9.89 16.14 -2.10
C ASP A 100 -10.46 15.74 -0.73
N ASN A 101 -9.62 15.16 0.15
CA ASN A 101 -10.02 14.56 1.44
C ASN A 101 -9.05 14.90 2.59
N PRO A 102 -8.86 16.19 2.94
CA PRO A 102 -7.73 16.64 3.76
C PRO A 102 -7.73 16.14 5.21
N SER A 103 -8.88 15.71 5.75
CA SER A 103 -8.99 15.18 7.12
C SER A 103 -8.96 13.64 7.19
N LEU A 104 -9.00 12.96 6.05
CA LEU A 104 -9.15 11.50 5.99
C LEU A 104 -7.83 10.78 5.67
N VAL A 105 -6.88 11.47 5.03
CA VAL A 105 -5.66 10.84 4.49
C VAL A 105 -4.42 11.34 5.22
N ASN A 106 -3.67 10.40 5.81
CA ASN A 106 -2.32 10.64 6.27
C ASN A 106 -1.34 10.17 5.19
N VAL A 107 -0.90 11.09 4.33
CA VAL A 107 -0.10 10.78 3.14
C VAL A 107 1.15 9.92 3.46
N PRO A 108 2.02 10.28 4.43
CA PRO A 108 3.18 9.46 4.77
C PRO A 108 2.81 8.01 5.13
N LEU A 109 1.79 7.84 5.98
CA LEU A 109 1.37 6.51 6.42
C LEU A 109 0.75 5.69 5.29
N CYS A 110 -0.14 6.29 4.50
CA CYS A 110 -0.80 5.58 3.40
C CYS A 110 0.22 5.16 2.34
N LEU A 111 1.21 6.00 2.06
CA LEU A 111 2.33 5.70 1.17
C LEU A 111 3.14 4.49 1.66
N ASP A 112 3.55 4.50 2.93
CA ASP A 112 4.31 3.39 3.55
C ASP A 112 3.54 2.07 3.48
N LEU A 113 2.24 2.10 3.81
CA LEU A 113 1.39 0.92 3.76
C LEU A 113 1.17 0.43 2.32
N ALA A 114 1.00 1.32 1.35
CA ALA A 114 0.80 0.96 -0.06
C ALA A 114 2.04 0.31 -0.66
N ILE A 115 3.22 0.87 -0.40
CA ILE A 115 4.50 0.30 -0.80
C ILE A 115 4.64 -1.09 -0.20
N ASN A 116 4.42 -1.23 1.11
CA ASN A 116 4.54 -2.52 1.77
C ASN A 116 3.56 -3.56 1.20
N TRP A 117 2.32 -3.15 0.88
CA TRP A 117 1.35 -4.03 0.24
C TRP A 117 1.79 -4.47 -1.15
N LEU A 118 2.27 -3.54 -2.00
CA LEU A 118 2.72 -3.84 -3.35
C LEU A 118 3.94 -4.76 -3.36
N LEU A 119 4.93 -4.51 -2.49
CA LEU A 119 6.10 -5.38 -2.36
C LEU A 119 5.71 -6.80 -1.91
N ASN A 120 4.81 -6.93 -0.93
CA ASN A 120 4.33 -8.23 -0.46
C ASN A 120 3.54 -9.03 -1.52
N VAL A 121 2.94 -8.35 -2.49
CA VAL A 121 2.17 -8.95 -3.59
C VAL A 121 3.06 -9.27 -4.79
N TYR A 122 3.91 -8.33 -5.22
CA TYR A 122 4.64 -8.41 -6.49
C TYR A 122 6.13 -8.75 -6.35
N ASP A 123 6.76 -8.47 -5.19
CA ASP A 123 8.20 -8.65 -4.99
C ASP A 123 8.54 -9.37 -3.66
N ARG A 124 7.82 -10.47 -3.39
CA ARG A 124 7.99 -11.27 -2.17
C ARG A 124 9.37 -11.94 -2.05
N TRP A 125 10.19 -11.96 -3.10
CA TRP A 125 11.51 -12.60 -3.08
C TRP A 125 12.61 -11.71 -2.49
N VAL A 126 12.28 -10.46 -2.14
CA VAL A 126 13.18 -9.50 -1.50
C VAL A 126 12.95 -9.40 0.02
N THR A 127 11.96 -10.11 0.57
CA THR A 127 11.73 -10.33 2.01
C THR A 127 12.07 -11.76 2.44
#